data_AF-A0A6L8EYZ7-F1
#
_entry.id   AF-A0A6L8EYZ7-F1
#
_cell.length_a   1.000
_cell.length_b   1.000
_cell.length_c   1.000
_cell.angle_alpha   90.00
_cell.angle_beta   90.00
_cell.angle_gamma   90.00
#
_symmetry.space_group_name_H-M   'P 1'
#
loop_
_entity.id
_entity.type
_entity.pdbx_description
1 polymer ?
#
loop_
_entity_poly.entity_id
_entity_poly.type
_entity_poly.pdbx_seq_one_letter_code
_entity_poly.pdbx_strand_id
1 'polypeptide(L)'
;MYLRARRISMDTYTNRRNMPYAPTDTADLYPDTDGEPMAASDLHLEILIWLLQTLKAHFVQRPDVYVSGDILTYYKEGDPRAVVAPDVLVSFGIGQKQRYTYKVWEEGKVPDFVMEFSSKTTYQNDLTDKMDLYATLGIPNYLLYDAEARAEQEAITRQKAEEEVKRLREQLARAQTDT
;
A
#
# COMPACT_ATOMS: atom_id res chain seq x y z
N MET A 1 -9.00 -3.13 -36.53
CA MET A 1 -10.21 -2.29 -36.47
C MET A 1 -10.04 -1.37 -35.26
N TYR A 2 -9.42 -0.21 -35.45
CA TYR A 2 -9.04 0.74 -34.38
C TYR A 2 -10.09 1.84 -34.28
N LEU A 3 -10.62 2.08 -33.07
CA LEU A 3 -11.44 3.27 -32.77
C LEU A 3 -10.51 4.43 -32.38
N ARG A 4 -10.63 5.52 -33.13
CA ARG A 4 -9.89 6.76 -32.97
C ARG A 4 -10.61 7.62 -31.93
N ALA A 5 -10.06 7.74 -30.72
CA ALA A 5 -10.60 8.66 -29.72
C ALA A 5 -10.33 10.11 -30.14
N ARG A 6 -11.39 10.92 -30.20
CA ARG A 6 -11.31 12.36 -30.50
C ARG A 6 -10.68 13.09 -29.31
N ARG A 7 -9.63 13.86 -29.60
CA ARG A 7 -9.01 14.84 -28.70
C ARG A 7 -10.01 15.98 -28.48
N ILE A 8 -10.53 16.12 -27.25
CA ILE A 8 -11.32 17.29 -26.87
C ILE A 8 -10.33 18.38 -26.45
N SER A 9 -10.41 19.55 -27.09
CA SER A 9 -9.58 20.72 -26.79
C SER A 9 -9.95 21.28 -25.43
N MET A 10 -8.95 21.51 -24.58
CA MET A 10 -9.10 22.15 -23.28
C MET A 10 -8.95 23.66 -23.45
N ASP A 11 -9.94 24.30 -24.10
CA ASP A 11 -9.97 25.75 -24.25
C ASP A 11 -11.12 26.38 -23.46
N THR A 12 -10.72 27.11 -22.41
CA THR A 12 -11.39 28.28 -21.83
C THR A 12 -12.72 28.08 -21.09
N TYR A 13 -12.64 27.70 -19.80
CA TYR A 13 -13.65 28.13 -18.82
C TYR A 13 -13.26 29.50 -18.25
N THR A 14 -13.60 30.58 -18.96
CA THR A 14 -13.66 31.92 -18.36
C THR A 14 -15.04 32.10 -17.72
N ASN A 15 -15.16 31.74 -16.45
CA ASN A 15 -16.41 31.95 -15.71
C ASN A 15 -16.58 33.44 -15.37
N ARG A 16 -17.31 34.17 -16.21
CA ARG A 16 -17.72 35.59 -16.03
C ARG A 16 -18.85 35.77 -15.01
N ARG A 17 -18.81 35.07 -13.88
CA ARG A 17 -19.62 35.39 -12.70
C ARG A 17 -18.80 35.12 -11.46
N ASN A 18 -18.43 36.20 -10.77
CA ASN A 18 -17.74 36.21 -9.50
C ASN A 18 -18.71 35.75 -8.38
N MET A 19 -19.18 34.51 -8.44
CA MET A 19 -19.81 33.88 -7.28
C MET A 19 -18.69 33.42 -6.35
N PRO A 20 -18.68 33.82 -5.07
CA PRO A 20 -17.76 33.24 -4.11
C PRO A 20 -18.09 31.76 -4.00
N TYR A 21 -17.16 30.91 -4.46
CA TYR A 21 -17.19 29.48 -4.19
C TYR A 21 -16.98 29.31 -2.69
N ALA A 22 -18.06 29.06 -1.96
CA ALA A 22 -17.98 28.46 -0.63
C ALA A 22 -18.00 26.94 -0.87
N PRO A 23 -16.90 26.20 -0.63
CA PRO A 23 -16.91 24.75 -0.72
C PRO A 23 -17.93 24.23 0.29
N THR A 24 -19.06 23.72 -0.18
CA THR A 24 -20.17 23.28 0.68
C THR A 24 -20.16 21.79 0.97
N ASP A 25 -19.06 21.07 0.67
CA ASP A 25 -18.94 19.67 1.06
C ASP A 25 -17.56 19.37 1.65
N THR A 26 -17.53 18.63 2.76
CA THR A 26 -16.26 18.21 3.40
C THR A 26 -15.39 17.35 2.47
N ALA A 27 -15.99 16.76 1.44
CA ALA A 27 -15.31 16.02 0.38
C ALA A 27 -14.44 16.91 -0.52
N ASP A 28 -14.77 18.19 -0.71
CA ASP A 28 -13.93 19.12 -1.48
C ASP A 28 -12.61 19.43 -0.75
N LEU A 29 -12.65 19.42 0.59
CA LEU A 29 -11.47 19.66 1.40
C LEU A 29 -10.64 18.39 1.55
N TYR A 30 -11.27 17.24 1.80
CA TYR A 30 -10.60 15.96 1.99
C TYR A 30 -10.96 14.99 0.86
N PRO A 31 -10.20 14.99 -0.26
CA PRO A 31 -10.42 14.02 -1.33
C PRO A 31 -10.25 12.59 -0.81
N ASP A 32 -10.85 11.63 -1.50
CA ASP A 32 -10.75 10.19 -1.19
C ASP A 32 -9.74 9.46 -2.09
N THR A 33 -9.05 10.19 -2.97
CA THR A 33 -8.00 9.68 -3.85
C THR A 33 -6.90 10.73 -4.05
N ASP A 34 -5.67 10.27 -4.17
CA ASP A 34 -4.50 11.06 -4.56
C ASP A 34 -4.19 10.95 -6.07
N GLY A 35 -4.90 10.07 -6.79
CA GLY A 35 -4.68 9.79 -8.20
C GLY A 35 -3.51 8.85 -8.49
N GLU A 36 -2.83 8.34 -7.45
CA GLU A 36 -1.72 7.40 -7.57
C GLU A 36 -2.21 5.94 -7.66
N PRO A 37 -1.42 5.02 -8.24
CA PRO A 37 -1.77 3.61 -8.24
C PRO A 37 -1.60 2.99 -6.85
N MET A 38 -2.55 2.14 -6.46
CA MET A 38 -2.52 1.35 -5.21
C MET A 38 -1.25 0.52 -5.00
N ALA A 39 -0.60 0.08 -6.08
CA ALA A 39 0.58 -0.77 -6.01
C ALA A 39 1.57 -0.44 -7.13
N ALA A 40 2.86 -0.54 -6.79
CA ALA A 40 3.97 -0.23 -7.69
C ALA A 40 4.30 -1.34 -8.70
N SER A 41 3.94 -2.60 -8.41
CA SER A 41 4.19 -3.77 -9.27
C SER A 41 3.14 -4.87 -9.06
N ASP A 42 3.04 -5.82 -10.00
CA ASP A 42 2.11 -6.96 -9.90
C ASP A 42 2.37 -7.78 -8.63
N LEU A 43 3.64 -8.01 -8.28
CA LEU A 43 4.03 -8.71 -7.06
C LEU A 43 3.57 -7.95 -5.81
N HIS A 44 3.73 -6.62 -5.78
CA HIS A 44 3.24 -5.80 -4.69
C HIS A 44 1.71 -5.93 -4.57
N LEU A 45 0.97 -5.76 -5.67
CA LEU A 45 -0.49 -5.88 -5.68
C LEU A 45 -0.97 -7.24 -5.16
N GLU A 46 -0.35 -8.33 -5.63
CA GLU A 46 -0.68 -9.68 -5.19
C GLU A 46 -0.47 -9.81 -3.67
N ILE A 47 0.72 -9.49 -3.17
CA ILE A 47 1.02 -9.63 -1.74
C ILE A 47 0.10 -8.77 -0.88
N LEU A 48 -0.19 -7.53 -1.31
CA LEU A 48 -1.10 -6.63 -0.62
C LEU A 48 -2.51 -7.24 -0.50
N ILE A 49 -3.08 -7.74 -1.60
CA ILE A 49 -4.40 -8.39 -1.60
C ILE A 49 -4.41 -9.59 -0.66
N TRP A 50 -3.42 -10.48 -0.78
CA TRP A 50 -3.32 -11.69 0.04
C TRP A 50 -3.21 -11.35 1.53
N LEU A 51 -2.39 -10.37 1.89
CA LEU A 51 -2.21 -9.94 3.26
C LEU A 51 -3.49 -9.33 3.84
N LEU A 52 -4.15 -8.42 3.11
CA LEU A 52 -5.40 -7.81 3.55
C LEU A 52 -6.50 -8.85 3.75
N GLN A 53 -6.63 -9.82 2.84
CA GLN A 53 -7.57 -10.92 2.98
C GLN A 53 -7.25 -11.80 4.20
N THR A 54 -5.97 -12.10 4.42
CA THR A 54 -5.52 -12.91 5.56
C THR A 54 -5.80 -12.22 6.88
N LEU A 55 -5.50 -10.92 7.00
CA LEU A 55 -5.78 -10.15 8.21
C LEU A 55 -7.28 -10.01 8.48
N LYS A 56 -8.09 -9.74 7.44
CA LYS A 56 -9.55 -9.71 7.57
C LYS A 56 -10.12 -11.05 8.01
N ALA A 57 -9.60 -12.16 7.48
CA ALA A 57 -9.98 -13.51 7.89
C ALA A 57 -9.55 -13.80 9.34
N HIS A 58 -8.35 -13.37 9.74
CA HIS A 58 -7.84 -13.53 11.10
C HIS A 58 -8.74 -12.82 12.13
N PHE A 59 -9.21 -11.61 11.82
CA PHE A 59 -10.08 -10.82 12.69
C PHE A 59 -11.58 -11.02 12.45
N VAL A 60 -12.00 -12.06 11.71
CA VAL A 60 -13.43 -12.25 11.35
C VAL A 60 -14.35 -12.36 12.57
N GLN A 61 -13.87 -12.88 13.70
CA GLN A 61 -14.63 -12.99 14.96
C GLN A 61 -14.50 -11.74 15.87
N ARG A 62 -13.82 -10.70 15.40
CA ARG A 62 -13.53 -9.46 16.11
C ARG A 62 -14.11 -8.28 15.33
N PRO A 63 -15.44 -8.08 15.36
CA PRO A 63 -16.10 -7.03 14.57
C PRO A 63 -15.68 -5.62 15.00
N ASP A 64 -15.02 -5.48 16.15
CA ASP A 64 -14.43 -4.25 16.69
C ASP A 64 -13.10 -3.88 16.01
N VAL A 65 -12.51 -4.75 15.18
CA VAL A 65 -11.26 -4.51 14.49
C VAL A 65 -11.51 -4.04 13.07
N TYR A 66 -10.88 -2.93 12.71
CA TYR A 66 -10.85 -2.42 11.34
C TYR A 66 -9.55 -2.82 10.66
N VAL A 67 -9.65 -3.42 9.48
CA VAL A 67 -8.51 -3.73 8.59
C VAL A 67 -8.79 -3.13 7.22
N SER A 68 -7.82 -2.34 6.73
CA SER A 68 -7.84 -1.79 5.37
C SER A 68 -6.42 -1.55 4.87
N GLY A 69 -6.31 -1.09 3.63
CA GLY A 69 -5.08 -0.65 3.00
C GLY A 69 -5.40 0.41 1.96
N ASP A 70 -4.39 1.17 1.58
CA ASP A 70 -4.43 2.20 0.53
C ASP A 70 -5.62 3.18 0.66
N ILE A 71 -5.95 3.52 1.91
CA ILE A 71 -7.00 4.51 2.21
C ILE A 71 -6.34 5.79 2.73
N LEU A 72 -6.74 6.92 2.14
CA LEU A 72 -6.25 8.22 2.57
C LEU A 72 -6.60 8.48 4.04
N THR A 73 -5.55 8.62 4.83
CA THR A 73 -5.57 8.75 6.28
C THR A 73 -5.14 10.16 6.68
N TYR A 74 -6.12 10.99 7.03
CA TYR A 74 -5.91 12.37 7.45
C TYR A 74 -5.67 12.45 8.95
N TYR A 75 -4.53 13.02 9.33
CA TYR A 75 -4.09 13.07 10.73
C TYR A 75 -4.25 14.45 11.39
N LYS A 76 -4.71 15.46 10.64
CA LYS A 76 -4.96 16.81 11.18
C LYS A 76 -6.18 17.47 10.53
N GLU A 77 -7.13 17.88 11.36
CA GLU A 77 -8.32 18.59 10.91
C GLU A 77 -7.98 20.02 10.44
N GLY A 78 -8.60 20.44 9.34
CA GLY A 78 -8.42 21.70 8.64
C GLY A 78 -7.27 21.71 7.63
N ASP A 79 -6.47 20.64 7.55
CA ASP A 79 -5.25 20.59 6.76
C ASP A 79 -5.26 19.39 5.80
N PRO A 80 -5.69 19.56 4.54
CA PRO A 80 -5.82 18.44 3.60
C PRO A 80 -4.48 17.92 3.08
N ARG A 81 -3.37 18.57 3.44
CA ARG A 81 -2.02 18.08 3.15
C ARG A 81 -1.49 17.15 4.24
N ALA A 82 -2.14 17.15 5.40
CA ALA A 82 -1.80 16.27 6.51
C ALA A 82 -2.43 14.87 6.31
N VAL A 83 -1.96 14.19 5.27
CA VAL A 83 -2.50 12.92 4.79
C VAL A 83 -1.39 11.92 4.49
N VAL A 84 -1.69 10.63 4.67
CA VAL A 84 -0.86 9.48 4.30
C VAL A 84 -1.75 8.37 3.76
N ALA A 85 -1.22 7.48 2.93
CA ALA A 85 -1.90 6.29 2.44
C ALA A 85 -1.09 5.05 2.87
N PRO A 86 -1.38 4.46 4.03
CA PRO A 86 -0.72 3.23 4.45
C PRO A 86 -1.12 2.06 3.56
N ASP A 87 -0.17 1.27 3.07
CA ASP A 87 -0.49 0.06 2.29
C ASP A 87 -1.37 -0.90 3.11
N VAL A 88 -1.10 -1.03 4.41
CA VAL A 88 -1.95 -1.76 5.35
C VAL A 88 -2.07 -0.97 6.64
N LEU A 89 -3.28 -0.92 7.19
CA LEU A 89 -3.55 -0.41 8.53
C LEU A 89 -4.51 -1.32 9.30
N VAL A 90 -4.34 -1.36 10.61
CA VAL A 90 -5.25 -2.03 11.55
C VAL A 90 -5.58 -1.11 12.72
N SER A 91 -6.87 -1.00 13.05
CA SER A 91 -7.36 -0.23 14.20
C SER A 91 -8.32 -1.06 15.04
N PHE A 92 -8.00 -1.25 16.32
CA PHE A 92 -8.84 -1.92 17.31
C PHE A 92 -9.85 -0.95 17.94
N GLY A 93 -11.06 -1.45 18.20
CA GLY A 93 -12.10 -0.76 18.97
C GLY A 93 -12.99 0.19 18.16
N ILE A 94 -12.73 0.39 16.86
CA ILE A 94 -13.50 1.31 16.00
C ILE A 94 -14.48 0.60 15.05
N GLY A 95 -14.36 -0.72 14.96
CA GLY A 95 -15.22 -1.59 14.15
C GLY A 95 -15.01 -1.51 12.64
N GLN A 96 -15.30 -2.64 11.99
CA GLN A 96 -15.24 -2.73 10.53
C GLN A 96 -16.47 -2.05 9.90
N LYS A 97 -16.24 -0.95 9.17
CA LYS A 97 -17.19 -0.32 8.26
C LYS A 97 -16.46 0.10 6.98
N GLN A 98 -17.21 0.29 5.90
CA GLN A 98 -16.66 0.90 4.69
C GLN A 98 -16.31 2.36 4.97
N ARG A 99 -15.17 2.80 4.47
CA ARG A 99 -14.63 4.15 4.62
C ARG A 99 -14.07 4.59 3.28
N TYR A 100 -14.34 5.82 2.88
CA TYR A 100 -13.68 6.48 1.75
C TYR A 100 -12.36 7.12 2.19
N THR A 101 -12.32 7.65 3.41
CA THR A 101 -11.13 8.20 4.06
C THR A 101 -11.10 7.78 5.53
N TYR A 102 -9.91 7.78 6.13
CA TYR A 102 -9.72 7.62 7.57
C TYR A 102 -9.33 8.97 8.16
N LYS A 103 -10.24 9.64 8.88
CA LYS A 103 -9.96 10.91 9.54
C LYS A 103 -9.79 10.69 11.02
N VAL A 104 -8.60 10.98 11.55
CA VAL A 104 -8.25 10.68 12.95
C VAL A 104 -9.22 11.32 13.95
N TRP A 105 -9.74 12.52 13.65
CA TRP A 105 -10.71 13.21 14.51
C TRP A 105 -12.12 12.62 14.45
N GLU A 106 -12.52 11.98 13.35
CA GLU A 106 -13.81 11.29 13.22
C GLU A 106 -13.77 9.88 13.84
N GLU A 107 -12.63 9.19 13.71
CA GLU A 107 -12.43 7.84 14.26
C GLU A 107 -11.94 7.86 15.72
N GLY A 108 -11.48 9.02 16.21
CA GLY A 108 -11.04 9.23 17.59
C GLY A 108 -9.64 8.70 17.93
N LYS A 109 -8.93 8.12 16.96
CA LYS A 109 -7.57 7.59 17.12
C LYS A 109 -6.83 7.40 15.81
N VAL A 110 -5.50 7.38 15.88
CA VAL A 110 -4.63 6.87 14.80
C VAL A 110 -4.72 5.34 14.71
N PRO A 111 -4.29 4.73 13.59
CA PRO A 111 -4.16 3.28 13.50
C PRO A 111 -3.23 2.70 14.58
N ASP A 112 -3.52 1.47 15.03
CA ASP A 112 -2.68 0.75 16.01
C ASP A 112 -1.52 0.02 15.35
N PHE A 113 -1.64 -0.25 14.05
CA PHE A 113 -0.61 -0.87 13.24
C PHE A 113 -0.67 -0.29 11.83
N VAL A 114 0.50 0.01 11.27
CA VAL A 114 0.70 0.36 9.87
C VAL A 114 1.79 -0.52 9.28
N MET A 115 1.60 -0.94 8.03
CA MET A 115 2.63 -1.57 7.22
C MET A 115 2.73 -0.91 5.85
N GLU A 116 3.95 -0.83 5.37
CA GLU A 116 4.32 -0.29 4.06
C GLU A 116 5.14 -1.34 3.29
N PHE A 117 5.00 -1.36 1.98
CA PHE A 117 5.84 -2.07 1.04
C PHE A 117 6.88 -1.11 0.46
N SER A 118 8.15 -1.49 0.49
CA SER A 118 9.19 -0.71 -0.15
C SER A 118 9.46 -1.19 -1.56
N SER A 119 9.78 -0.25 -2.47
CA SER A 119 10.40 -0.55 -3.76
C SER A 119 11.87 -0.14 -3.73
N LYS A 120 12.71 -0.80 -4.54
CA LYS A 120 14.15 -0.48 -4.66
C LYS A 120 14.44 0.99 -4.97
N THR A 121 13.52 1.69 -5.64
CA THR A 121 13.67 3.08 -6.09
C THR A 121 13.29 4.12 -5.03
N THR A 122 12.48 3.76 -4.03
CA THR A 122 11.99 4.69 -2.99
C THR A 122 12.56 4.41 -1.61
N TYR A 123 13.27 3.27 -1.44
CA TYR A 123 13.79 2.79 -0.17
C TYR A 123 14.44 3.91 0.66
N GLN A 124 15.55 4.52 0.23
CA GLN A 124 16.34 5.36 1.15
C GLN A 124 15.71 6.72 1.53
N ASN A 125 14.87 7.33 0.68
CA ASN A 125 14.34 8.67 0.95
C ASN A 125 12.94 8.64 1.59
N ASP A 126 12.05 7.71 1.20
CA ASP A 126 10.70 7.64 1.77
C ASP A 126 10.68 6.89 3.13
N LEU A 127 11.71 6.08 3.42
CA LEU A 127 11.84 5.31 4.66
C LEU A 127 11.87 6.17 5.91
N THR A 128 12.66 7.25 5.88
CA THR A 128 12.93 8.06 7.08
C THR A 128 11.71 8.91 7.40
N ASP A 129 11.14 9.55 6.38
CA ASP A 129 10.09 10.54 6.56
C ASP A 129 8.76 9.91 7.00
N LYS A 130 8.33 8.78 6.39
CA LYS A 130 7.10 8.10 6.79
C LYS A 130 7.23 7.45 8.17
N MET A 131 8.35 6.81 8.47
CA MET A 131 8.58 6.20 9.78
C MET A 131 8.57 7.25 10.89
N ASP A 132 9.30 8.36 10.71
CA ASP A 132 9.35 9.46 11.68
C ASP A 132 7.98 10.13 11.85
N LEU A 133 7.23 10.27 10.75
CA LEU A 133 5.85 10.76 10.80
C LEU A 133 4.97 9.82 11.62
N TYR A 134 4.95 8.52 11.32
CA TYR A 134 4.14 7.55 12.05
C TYR A 134 4.50 7.48 13.55
N ALA A 135 5.79 7.56 13.88
CA ALA A 135 6.26 7.67 15.25
C ALA A 135 5.75 8.97 15.93
N THR A 136 5.82 10.11 15.23
CA THR A 136 5.31 11.40 15.73
C THR A 136 3.79 11.39 15.95
N LEU A 137 3.05 10.67 15.11
CA LEU A 137 1.60 10.46 15.26
C LEU A 137 1.24 9.50 16.41
N GLY A 138 2.22 8.81 16.99
CA GLY A 138 2.00 7.87 18.07
C GLY A 138 1.45 6.52 17.63
N ILE A 139 1.67 6.12 16.36
CA ILE A 139 1.32 4.79 15.87
C ILE A 139 2.29 3.78 16.50
N PRO A 140 1.80 2.82 17.33
CA PRO A 140 2.68 2.03 18.18
C PRO A 140 3.42 0.91 17.43
N ASN A 141 2.92 0.49 16.27
CA ASN A 141 3.54 -0.57 15.48
C ASN A 141 3.64 -0.17 14.01
N TYR A 142 4.87 -0.11 13.50
CA TYR A 142 5.18 0.16 12.11
C TYR A 142 6.03 -0.98 11.54
N LEU A 143 5.64 -1.50 10.37
CA LEU A 143 6.40 -2.53 9.66
C LEU A 143 6.67 -2.10 8.23
N LEU A 144 7.94 -2.17 7.81
CA LEU A 144 8.31 -2.02 6.41
C LEU A 144 8.71 -3.39 5.85
N TYR A 145 8.21 -3.72 4.66
CA TYR A 145 8.54 -4.97 3.99
C TYR A 145 8.99 -4.74 2.55
N ASP A 146 10.18 -5.22 2.22
CA ASP A 146 10.70 -5.20 0.85
C ASP A 146 10.40 -6.55 0.17
N ALA A 147 9.27 -6.59 -0.52
CA ALA A 147 8.82 -7.79 -1.23
C ALA A 147 9.74 -8.15 -2.41
N GLU A 148 10.26 -7.14 -3.11
CA GLU A 148 11.03 -7.35 -4.34
C GLU A 148 12.44 -7.84 -4.02
N ALA A 149 13.12 -7.25 -3.04
CA ALA A 149 14.43 -7.72 -2.60
C ALA A 149 14.35 -9.15 -2.06
N ARG A 150 13.25 -9.50 -1.35
CA ARG A 150 13.05 -10.87 -0.88
C ARG A 150 12.83 -11.84 -2.03
N ALA A 151 11.96 -11.51 -2.98
CA ALA A 151 11.70 -12.37 -4.14
C ALA A 151 12.97 -12.58 -4.98
N GLU A 152 13.79 -11.55 -5.16
CA GLU A 152 15.09 -11.67 -5.82
C GLU A 152 16.05 -12.61 -5.07
N GLN A 153 16.15 -12.46 -3.75
CA GLN A 153 16.98 -13.34 -2.93
C GLN A 153 16.52 -14.80 -2.98
N GLU A 154 15.21 -15.03 -3.01
CA GLU A 154 14.60 -16.36 -3.14
C GLU A 154 14.91 -16.97 -4.52
N ALA A 155 14.82 -16.19 -5.60
CA ALA A 155 15.16 -16.63 -6.95
C ALA A 155 16.64 -17.04 -7.07
N ILE A 156 17.56 -16.23 -6.53
CA ILE A 156 19.00 -16.53 -6.50
C ILE A 156 19.26 -17.83 -5.72
N THR A 157 18.62 -17.98 -4.57
CA THR A 157 18.79 -19.17 -3.71
C THR A 157 18.28 -20.42 -4.41
N ARG A 158 17.12 -20.33 -5.07
CA ARG A 158 16.54 -21.41 -5.85
C ARG A 158 17.44 -21.83 -7.01
N GLN A 159 17.98 -20.86 -7.76
CA GLN A 159 18.89 -21.17 -8.87
C GLN A 159 20.13 -21.93 -8.38
N LYS A 160 20.75 -21.48 -7.28
CA LYS A 160 21.91 -22.18 -6.69
C LYS A 160 21.58 -23.61 -6.27
N ALA A 161 20.41 -23.81 -5.64
CA ALA A 161 19.95 -25.14 -5.25
C ALA A 161 19.71 -26.05 -6.46
N GLU A 162 19.12 -25.52 -7.54
CA GLU A 162 18.90 -26.27 -8.79
C GLU A 162 20.23 -26.67 -9.46
N GLU A 163 21.23 -25.79 -9.47
CA GLU A 163 22.58 -26.07 -9.96
C GLU A 163 23.31 -27.14 -9.13
N GLU A 164 23.19 -27.07 -7.80
CA GLU A 164 23.77 -28.07 -6.89
C GLU A 164 23.12 -29.44 -7.07
N VAL A 165 21.78 -29.50 -7.15
CA VAL A 165 21.06 -30.75 -7.41
C VAL A 165 21.47 -31.35 -8.75
N LYS A 166 21.63 -30.52 -9.79
CA LYS A 166 22.12 -30.98 -11.09
C LYS A 166 23.53 -31.57 -10.99
N ARG A 167 24.46 -30.88 -10.30
CA ARG A 167 25.83 -31.34 -10.08
C ARG A 167 25.85 -32.69 -9.35
N LEU A 168 25.07 -32.84 -8.29
CA LEU A 168 25.00 -34.09 -7.51
C LEU A 168 24.44 -35.25 -8.35
N ARG A 169 23.43 -34.99 -9.19
CA ARG A 169 22.89 -36.00 -10.11
C ARG A 169 23.92 -36.46 -11.14
N GLU A 170 24.71 -35.55 -11.70
CA GLU A 170 25.78 -35.90 -12.64
C GLU A 170 26.90 -36.71 -11.97
N GLN A 171 27.26 -36.39 -10.73
CA GLN A 171 28.24 -37.17 -9.96
C GLN A 171 27.74 -38.58 -9.65
N LEU A 172 26.48 -38.71 -9.23
CA LEU A 172 25.87 -40.02 -8.97
C LEU A 172 25.83 -40.89 -10.23
N ALA A 173 25.46 -40.30 -11.38
CA ALA A 173 25.43 -41.02 -12.65
C ALA A 173 26.81 -41.55 -13.05
N ARG A 174 27.88 -40.76 -12.86
CA ARG A 174 29.27 -41.20 -13.11
C ARG A 174 29.70 -42.34 -12.19
N ALA A 175 29.38 -42.22 -10.89
CA ALA A 175 29.70 -43.25 -9.91
C ALA A 175 29.02 -44.60 -10.21
N GLN A 176 27.82 -44.57 -10.81
CA GLN A 176 27.08 -45.78 -11.19
C GLN A 176 27.55 -46.43 -12.50
N THR A 177 28.23 -45.69 -13.39
CA THR A 177 28.80 -46.24 -14.63
C THR A 177 30.19 -46.87 -14.45
N ASP A 178 30.87 -46.60 -13.33
CA ASP A 178 32.20 -47.12 -13.02
C ASP A 178 32.17 -48.43 -12.17
N THR A 179 30.99 -49.05 -12.01
CA THR A 179 30.78 -50.32 -11.27
C THR A 179 30.27 -51.42 -12.21
#